data_AF-A0A7Y2CI01-F1
#
_entry.id   AF-A0A7Y2CI01-F1
#
_cell.length_a   1.000
_cell.length_b   1.000
_cell.length_c   1.000
_cell.angle_alpha   90.00
_cell.angle_beta   90.00
_cell.angle_gamma   90.00
#
_symmetry.space_group_name_H-M   'P 1'
#
loop_
_entity.id
_entity.type
_entity.pdbx_description
1 polymer ?
#
loop_
_entity_poly.entity_id
_entity_poly.type
_entity_poly.pdbx_seq_one_letter_code
_entity_poly.pdbx_strand_id
1 'polypeptide(L)'
;MAREPDPGRDQETRERATARERSAVAKFVLAIAAPTVLMMLAVSLFTRAPAERGQRPLPAAPDSSGTFDFHHRWDEGPLVVENRLPGQEVRTRLAYERLQFMCSSFGVPESWLEAGRDSETLRIRAAERGVRVTFDGDQVYFAPDYRWIIEQGRWNVRNVARELAEAFRNTGLRSQRDFLRLTSSFVQSIEYSIPEAVRHTSTGEAVNTFGIATPIEVLRNKWGDCDSKSLLFAALLRNTSRQRVVFLIGNDHLFVGVRGVPRRGDHYVERSGVRYILIELTDRWPIGRLPDDLWRAVGRNRYQIVDP
;
A
#
# COMPACT_ATOMS: atom_id res chain seq x y z
N MET A 1 17.90 76.27 -33.98
CA MET A 1 17.26 75.11 -34.64
C MET A 1 17.38 73.92 -33.71
N ALA A 2 16.39 73.75 -32.84
CA ALA A 2 16.31 72.60 -31.94
C ALA A 2 15.61 71.46 -32.70
N ARG A 3 16.24 70.29 -32.75
CA ARG A 3 15.67 69.07 -33.36
C ARG A 3 14.51 68.58 -32.49
N GLU A 4 13.36 68.35 -33.10
CA GLU A 4 12.22 67.71 -32.44
C GLU A 4 12.60 66.30 -31.93
N PRO A 5 12.12 65.90 -30.75
CA PRO A 5 12.36 64.57 -30.20
C PRO A 5 11.60 63.51 -31.00
N ASP A 6 12.32 62.45 -31.38
CA ASP A 6 11.80 61.29 -32.10
C ASP A 6 10.95 60.40 -31.16
N PRO A 7 9.61 60.35 -31.34
CA PRO A 7 8.71 59.61 -30.45
C PRO A 7 8.92 58.09 -30.51
N GLY A 8 9.56 57.55 -31.55
CA GLY A 8 9.83 56.11 -31.66
C GLY A 8 10.94 55.64 -30.72
N ARG A 9 11.91 56.50 -30.42
CA ARG A 9 13.08 56.15 -29.60
C ARG A 9 12.76 56.06 -28.11
N ASP A 10 11.82 56.87 -27.62
CA ASP A 10 11.35 56.83 -26.24
C ASP A 10 10.46 55.62 -25.95
N GLN A 11 9.73 55.12 -26.96
CA GLN A 11 8.87 53.95 -26.83
C GLN A 11 9.70 52.66 -26.75
N GLU A 12 10.72 52.50 -27.61
CA GLU A 12 11.61 51.34 -27.59
C GLU A 12 12.46 51.28 -26.29
N THR A 13 12.83 52.44 -25.74
CA THR A 13 13.60 52.53 -24.48
C THR A 13 12.72 52.17 -23.28
N ARG A 14 11.43 52.55 -23.27
CA ARG A 14 10.45 52.16 -22.24
C ARG A 14 10.08 50.68 -22.33
N GLU A 15 10.00 50.11 -23.52
CA GLU A 15 9.75 48.67 -23.71
C GLU A 15 10.95 47.81 -23.26
N ARG A 16 12.19 48.26 -23.52
CA ARG A 16 13.39 47.56 -23.02
C ARG A 16 13.57 47.67 -21.50
N ALA A 17 13.18 48.78 -20.89
CA ALA A 17 13.18 48.95 -19.43
C ALA A 17 12.14 48.05 -18.75
N THR A 18 10.91 48.02 -19.28
CA THR A 18 9.83 47.15 -18.76
C THR A 18 10.10 45.66 -18.99
N ALA A 19 10.78 45.28 -20.08
CA ALA A 19 11.22 43.91 -20.31
C ALA A 19 12.33 43.46 -19.32
N ARG A 20 13.27 44.35 -18.97
CA ARG A 20 14.29 44.09 -17.95
C ARG A 20 13.70 43.99 -16.54
N GLU A 21 12.73 44.84 -16.19
CA GLU A 21 12.02 44.74 -14.90
C GLU A 21 11.16 43.46 -14.82
N ARG A 22 10.46 43.07 -15.90
CA ARG A 22 9.72 41.80 -15.96
C ARG A 22 10.64 40.59 -15.88
N SER A 23 11.85 40.64 -16.44
CA SER A 23 12.86 39.58 -16.32
C SER A 23 13.47 39.50 -14.91
N ALA A 24 13.67 40.64 -14.25
CA ALA A 24 14.14 40.69 -12.86
C ALA A 24 13.08 40.17 -11.88
N VAL A 25 11.81 40.53 -12.06
CA VAL A 25 10.68 40.01 -11.26
C VAL A 25 10.45 38.52 -11.53
N ALA A 26 10.55 38.05 -12.78
CA ALA A 26 10.47 36.63 -13.09
C ALA A 26 11.61 35.81 -12.47
N LYS A 27 12.84 36.37 -12.40
CA LYS A 27 13.98 35.74 -11.71
C LYS A 27 13.87 35.80 -10.19
N PHE A 28 13.19 36.82 -9.63
CA PHE A 28 12.94 36.94 -8.19
C PHE A 28 11.79 36.02 -7.73
N VAL A 29 10.76 35.83 -8.56
CA VAL A 29 9.67 34.87 -8.32
C VAL A 29 10.17 33.42 -8.44
N LEU A 30 11.15 33.14 -9.29
CA LEU A 30 11.77 31.80 -9.39
C LEU A 30 12.69 31.46 -8.20
N ALA A 31 13.18 32.46 -7.45
CA ALA A 31 14.09 32.27 -6.32
C ALA A 31 13.37 32.12 -4.96
N ILE A 32 12.05 32.35 -4.90
CA ILE A 32 11.22 32.14 -3.70
C ILE A 32 10.41 30.82 -3.81
N ALA A 33 10.52 30.10 -4.93
CA ALA A 33 9.90 28.79 -5.13
C ALA A 33 10.79 27.65 -4.57
N ALA A 34 10.93 27.59 -3.25
CA ALA A 34 11.33 26.40 -2.49
C ALA A 34 10.35 26.29 -1.30
N PRO A 35 9.90 25.12 -0.81
CA PRO A 35 9.94 23.72 -1.27
C PRO A 35 8.57 23.19 -1.76
N THR A 36 7.59 24.07 -1.98
CA THR A 36 6.17 23.69 -2.20
C THR A 36 5.92 22.99 -3.54
N VAL A 37 6.68 23.35 -4.58
CA VAL A 37 6.57 22.72 -5.91
C VAL A 37 7.13 21.29 -5.92
N LEU A 38 8.10 20.99 -5.04
CA LEU A 38 8.60 19.62 -4.87
C LEU A 38 7.57 18.75 -4.13
N MET A 39 6.78 19.34 -3.24
CA MET A 39 5.65 18.66 -2.60
C MET A 39 4.50 18.41 -3.59
N MET A 40 4.24 19.33 -4.54
CA MET A 40 3.23 19.15 -5.59
C MET A 40 3.57 18.06 -6.60
N LEU A 41 4.85 17.92 -7.01
CA LEU A 41 5.30 16.79 -7.85
C LEU A 41 5.26 15.46 -7.10
N ALA A 42 5.46 15.49 -5.79
CA ALA A 42 5.26 14.33 -4.95
C ALA A 42 3.76 13.96 -4.94
N VAL A 43 2.86 14.91 -4.63
CA VAL A 43 1.40 14.69 -4.57
C VAL A 43 0.84 14.18 -5.91
N SER A 44 1.29 14.71 -7.05
CA SER A 44 0.82 14.23 -8.37
C SER A 44 1.33 12.82 -8.75
N LEU A 45 2.44 12.36 -8.16
CA LEU A 45 2.87 10.96 -8.24
C LEU A 45 2.20 10.07 -7.17
N PHE A 46 1.57 10.68 -6.15
CA PHE A 46 0.90 10.01 -5.03
C PHE A 46 -0.61 9.78 -5.22
N THR A 47 -1.21 10.30 -6.29
CA THR A 47 -2.67 10.23 -6.54
C THR A 47 -3.07 9.25 -7.62
N ARG A 48 -2.13 8.50 -8.19
CA ARG A 48 -2.48 7.32 -8.97
C ARG A 48 -3.16 6.33 -8.04
N ALA A 49 -4.40 5.96 -8.37
CA ALA A 49 -5.07 4.83 -7.75
C ALA A 49 -4.07 3.64 -7.72
N PRO A 50 -4.07 2.78 -6.70
CA PRO A 50 -3.17 1.62 -6.67
C PRO A 50 -3.25 0.77 -7.96
N ALA A 51 -4.40 0.78 -8.65
CA ALA A 51 -4.58 0.19 -9.97
C ALA A 51 -3.79 0.85 -11.14
N GLU A 52 -3.31 2.09 -10.99
CA GLU A 52 -2.45 2.79 -11.95
C GLU A 52 -0.96 2.75 -11.57
N ARG A 53 -0.62 2.17 -10.41
CA ARG A 53 0.77 1.84 -10.07
C ARG A 53 1.14 0.62 -10.89
N GLY A 54 2.27 0.67 -11.60
CA GLY A 54 2.77 -0.49 -12.35
C GLY A 54 3.16 -1.62 -11.39
N GLN A 55 2.17 -2.37 -10.90
CA GLN A 55 2.32 -3.52 -10.02
C GLN A 55 2.90 -4.70 -10.80
N ARG A 56 4.18 -4.59 -11.19
CA ARG A 56 4.87 -5.62 -11.95
C ARG A 56 5.15 -6.81 -11.02
N PRO A 57 4.90 -8.06 -11.46
CA PRO A 57 5.40 -9.22 -10.73
C PRO A 57 6.92 -9.09 -10.58
N LEU A 58 7.38 -9.12 -9.33
CA LEU A 58 8.80 -9.12 -9.01
C LEU A 58 9.47 -10.40 -9.52
N PRO A 59 10.80 -10.40 -9.76
CA PRO A 59 11.51 -11.62 -10.06
C PRO A 59 11.31 -12.65 -8.95
N ALA A 60 11.25 -13.92 -9.35
CA ALA A 60 11.15 -15.01 -8.42
C ALA A 60 12.31 -15.00 -7.42
N ALA A 61 12.04 -15.44 -6.19
CA ALA A 61 13.07 -15.54 -5.17
C ALA A 61 14.20 -16.48 -5.69
N PRO A 62 15.46 -16.02 -5.69
CA PRO A 62 16.58 -16.83 -6.19
C PRO A 62 16.88 -18.03 -5.30
N ASP A 63 16.45 -17.96 -4.03
CA ASP A 63 16.55 -19.02 -3.05
C ASP A 63 15.37 -18.94 -2.08
N SER A 64 14.58 -20.01 -2.01
CA SER A 64 13.48 -20.18 -1.05
C SER A 64 13.92 -20.92 0.22
N SER A 65 15.23 -21.10 0.43
CA SER A 65 15.75 -21.73 1.64
C SER A 65 15.28 -20.95 2.88
N GLY A 66 14.58 -21.66 3.76
CA GLY A 66 13.93 -21.02 4.90
C GLY A 66 12.60 -20.35 4.59
N THR A 67 11.85 -20.79 3.59
CA THR A 67 10.38 -20.68 3.57
C THR A 67 9.74 -22.00 3.99
N PHE A 68 8.45 -21.97 4.31
CA PHE A 68 7.64 -23.18 4.47
C PHE A 68 6.82 -23.42 3.21
N ASP A 69 6.66 -24.68 2.82
CA ASP A 69 5.80 -25.06 1.72
C ASP A 69 4.35 -25.14 2.19
N PHE A 70 3.48 -24.51 1.40
CA PHE A 70 2.04 -24.49 1.62
C PHE A 70 1.33 -24.95 0.35
N HIS A 71 0.32 -25.78 0.52
CA HIS A 71 -0.64 -26.12 -0.53
C HIS A 71 -2.02 -25.67 -0.09
N HIS A 72 -2.66 -24.85 -0.92
CA HIS A 72 -4.01 -24.39 -0.69
C HIS A 72 -4.99 -25.26 -1.48
N ARG A 73 -5.97 -25.84 -0.81
CA ARG A 73 -7.15 -26.45 -1.43
C ARG A 73 -8.40 -25.71 -0.98
N TRP A 74 -9.31 -25.51 -1.91
CA TRP A 74 -10.50 -24.71 -1.69
C TRP A 74 -11.68 -25.47 -2.27
N ASP A 75 -12.58 -25.92 -1.41
CA ASP A 75 -13.77 -26.66 -1.82
C ASP A 75 -14.84 -25.70 -2.36
N GLU A 76 -15.60 -26.15 -3.37
CA GLU A 76 -16.84 -25.51 -3.79
C GLU A 76 -17.91 -25.78 -2.73
N GLY A 77 -18.07 -24.84 -1.81
CA GLY A 77 -18.90 -25.00 -0.62
C GLY A 77 -18.68 -23.82 0.34
N PRO A 78 -19.11 -23.90 1.62
CA PRO A 78 -18.81 -22.84 2.59
C PRO A 78 -17.32 -22.51 2.52
N LEU A 79 -16.96 -21.23 2.47
CA LEU A 79 -15.58 -20.76 2.23
C LEU A 79 -14.58 -21.49 3.11
N VAL A 80 -13.97 -22.55 2.59
CA VAL A 80 -13.01 -23.38 3.30
C VAL A 80 -11.65 -23.15 2.66
N VAL A 81 -10.68 -22.78 3.50
CA VAL A 81 -9.27 -22.76 3.17
C VAL A 81 -8.63 -24.00 3.78
N GLU A 82 -8.23 -24.96 2.95
CA GLU A 82 -7.38 -26.06 3.37
C GLU A 82 -5.94 -25.69 3.12
N ASN A 83 -5.14 -25.68 4.19
CA ASN A 83 -3.73 -25.36 4.17
C ASN A 83 -2.95 -26.59 4.59
N ARG A 84 -2.06 -27.08 3.73
CA ARG A 84 -1.05 -28.04 4.15
C ARG A 84 0.15 -27.29 4.72
N LEU A 85 0.25 -27.30 6.05
CA LEU A 85 1.43 -26.90 6.80
C LEU A 85 2.41 -28.09 6.87
N PRO A 86 3.70 -27.87 7.22
CA PRO A 86 4.64 -28.98 7.39
C PRO A 86 4.12 -30.04 8.37
N GLY A 87 3.74 -31.20 7.84
CA GLY A 87 3.20 -32.33 8.61
C GLY A 87 1.76 -32.16 9.10
N GLN A 88 1.00 -31.14 8.66
CA GLN A 88 -0.36 -30.87 9.15
C GLN A 88 -1.28 -30.40 8.03
N GLU A 89 -2.47 -30.99 7.95
CA GLU A 89 -3.55 -30.48 7.12
C GLU A 89 -4.48 -29.66 8.00
N VAL A 90 -4.64 -28.38 7.68
CA VAL A 90 -5.41 -27.45 8.49
C VAL A 90 -6.52 -26.84 7.66
N ARG A 91 -7.76 -27.10 8.07
CA ARG A 91 -8.97 -26.69 7.37
C ARG A 91 -9.65 -25.55 8.12
N THR A 92 -9.62 -24.34 7.56
CA THR A 92 -10.28 -23.17 8.14
C THR A 92 -11.53 -22.80 7.38
N ARG A 93 -12.63 -22.51 8.07
CA ARG A 93 -13.81 -21.86 7.47
C ARG A 93 -13.73 -20.34 7.63
N LEU A 94 -13.93 -19.61 6.54
CA LEU A 94 -14.17 -18.17 6.52
C LEU A 94 -15.65 -17.91 6.77
N ALA A 95 -15.93 -16.87 7.56
CA ALA A 95 -17.30 -16.45 7.82
C ALA A 95 -17.87 -15.72 6.59
N TYR A 96 -18.89 -16.30 5.96
CA TYR A 96 -19.49 -15.76 4.73
C TYR A 96 -20.09 -14.37 4.96
N GLU A 97 -20.73 -14.16 6.10
CA GLU A 97 -21.33 -12.89 6.50
C GLU A 97 -20.27 -11.79 6.64
N ARG A 98 -19.07 -12.15 7.12
CA ARG A 98 -17.93 -11.22 7.19
C ARG A 98 -17.37 -10.90 5.80
N LEU A 99 -17.33 -11.86 4.89
CA LEU A 99 -16.98 -11.62 3.49
C LEU A 99 -17.98 -10.65 2.86
N GLN A 100 -19.28 -10.93 2.99
CA GLN A 100 -20.33 -10.05 2.47
C GLN A 100 -20.22 -8.63 3.04
N PHE A 101 -20.00 -8.50 4.35
CA PHE A 101 -19.79 -7.22 5.01
C PHE A 101 -18.60 -6.46 4.42
N MET A 102 -17.43 -7.10 4.26
CA MET A 102 -16.28 -6.43 3.64
C MET A 102 -16.56 -6.03 2.19
N CYS A 103 -17.23 -6.89 1.44
CA CYS A 103 -17.58 -6.62 0.05
C CYS A 103 -18.57 -5.47 -0.11
N SER A 104 -19.47 -5.25 0.85
CA SER A 104 -20.43 -4.14 0.80
C SER A 104 -19.88 -2.84 1.41
N SER A 105 -18.96 -2.96 2.37
CA SER A 105 -18.51 -1.82 3.18
C SER A 105 -17.25 -1.16 2.67
N PHE A 106 -16.31 -1.90 2.05
CA PHE A 106 -15.04 -1.31 1.61
C PHE A 106 -15.14 -0.60 0.25
N GLY A 107 -14.50 0.56 0.14
CA GLY A 107 -14.42 1.37 -1.08
C GLY A 107 -15.50 2.44 -1.16
N VAL A 108 -15.40 3.37 -2.10
CA VAL A 108 -16.37 4.47 -2.27
C VAL A 108 -17.16 4.31 -3.58
N PRO A 109 -18.46 4.61 -3.61
CA PRO A 109 -19.20 4.72 -4.86
C PRO A 109 -18.53 5.73 -5.80
N GLU A 110 -18.48 5.44 -7.10
CA GLU A 110 -17.87 6.37 -8.07
C GLU A 110 -18.57 7.73 -8.08
N SER A 111 -19.87 7.77 -7.82
CA SER A 111 -20.65 9.01 -7.70
C SER A 111 -20.13 9.95 -6.61
N TRP A 112 -19.38 9.45 -5.61
CA TRP A 112 -18.76 10.28 -4.58
C TRP A 112 -17.47 10.95 -5.06
N LEU A 113 -16.82 10.38 -6.08
CA LEU A 113 -15.60 10.95 -6.67
C LEU A 113 -15.92 12.23 -7.47
N GLU A 114 -17.13 12.30 -8.04
CA GLU A 114 -17.60 13.44 -8.84
C GLU A 114 -18.29 14.52 -8.01
N ALA A 115 -18.83 14.16 -6.85
CA ALA A 115 -19.52 15.07 -5.92
C ALA A 115 -18.50 15.89 -5.09
N GLY A 116 -17.73 16.75 -5.77
CA GLY A 116 -16.77 17.64 -5.15
C GLY A 116 -17.43 18.74 -4.32
N ARG A 117 -17.57 18.52 -3.00
CA ARG A 117 -17.55 19.59 -1.99
C ARG A 117 -16.89 19.09 -0.71
N ASP A 118 -15.95 19.88 -0.20
CA ASP A 118 -15.44 19.70 1.16
C ASP A 118 -16.61 19.68 2.14
N SER A 119 -16.76 18.56 2.83
CA SER A 119 -17.67 18.45 3.94
C SER A 119 -17.13 17.40 4.90
N GLU A 120 -17.18 17.73 6.18
CA GLU A 120 -16.91 16.78 7.26
C GLU A 120 -17.74 15.49 7.10
N THR A 121 -18.96 15.62 6.57
CA THR A 121 -19.84 14.51 6.20
C THR A 121 -19.20 13.53 5.22
N LEU A 122 -18.50 14.00 4.18
CA LEU A 122 -17.82 13.14 3.22
C LEU A 122 -16.67 12.37 3.90
N ARG A 123 -15.89 13.04 4.75
CA ARG A 123 -14.81 12.40 5.52
C ARG A 123 -15.35 11.27 6.40
N ILE A 124 -16.42 11.53 7.15
CA ILE A 124 -17.03 10.55 8.05
C ILE A 124 -17.55 9.34 7.25
N ARG A 125 -18.32 9.58 6.18
CA ARG A 125 -18.88 8.50 5.35
C ARG A 125 -17.81 7.67 4.64
N ALA A 126 -16.75 8.30 4.16
CA ALA A 126 -15.64 7.59 3.54
C ALA A 126 -14.84 6.76 4.56
N ALA A 127 -14.63 7.30 5.78
CA ALA A 127 -13.94 6.60 6.85
C ALA A 127 -14.68 5.34 7.31
N GLU A 128 -16.02 5.37 7.35
CA GLU A 128 -16.86 4.19 7.61
C GLU A 128 -16.64 3.07 6.57
N ARG A 129 -16.18 3.44 5.38
CA ARG A 129 -15.92 2.56 4.24
C ARG A 129 -14.44 2.25 4.03
N GLY A 130 -13.59 2.56 5.01
CA GLY A 130 -12.16 2.30 4.96
C GLY A 130 -11.40 3.17 3.97
N VAL A 131 -11.85 4.40 3.75
CA VAL A 131 -11.24 5.36 2.83
C VAL A 131 -10.95 6.67 3.56
N ARG A 132 -9.71 7.13 3.46
CA ARG A 132 -9.30 8.46 3.92
C ARG A 132 -9.52 9.48 2.82
N VAL A 133 -10.00 10.66 3.22
CA VAL A 133 -10.20 11.79 2.31
C VAL A 133 -9.32 12.94 2.77
N THR A 134 -8.49 13.44 1.86
CA THR A 134 -7.63 14.61 2.07
C THR A 134 -7.97 15.69 1.05
N PHE A 135 -7.80 16.94 1.42
CA PHE A 135 -8.19 18.10 0.61
C PHE A 135 -6.96 18.97 0.37
N ASP A 136 -6.79 19.43 -0.86
CA ASP A 136 -5.76 20.41 -1.26
C ASP A 136 -6.41 21.48 -2.14
N GLY A 137 -6.74 22.62 -1.54
CA GLY A 137 -7.63 23.60 -2.15
C GLY A 137 -8.98 22.97 -2.50
N ASP A 138 -9.37 23.04 -3.77
CA ASP A 138 -10.61 22.46 -4.29
C ASP A 138 -10.49 20.99 -4.70
N GLN A 139 -9.28 20.41 -4.62
CA GLN A 139 -9.03 19.01 -4.98
C GLN A 139 -9.35 18.09 -3.81
N VAL A 140 -10.03 16.99 -4.11
CA VAL A 140 -10.37 15.93 -3.14
C VAL A 140 -9.61 14.67 -3.52
N TYR A 141 -8.84 14.13 -2.58
CA TYR A 141 -8.09 12.91 -2.76
C TYR A 141 -8.62 11.81 -1.86
N PHE A 142 -8.88 10.65 -2.46
CA PHE A 142 -9.30 9.44 -1.77
C PHE A 142 -8.14 8.46 -1.73
N ALA A 143 -7.88 7.89 -0.55
CA ALA A 143 -6.84 6.89 -0.37
C ALA A 143 -7.34 5.77 0.56
N PRO A 144 -6.94 4.51 0.32
CA PRO A 144 -7.26 3.41 1.23
C PRO A 144 -6.81 3.69 2.66
N ASP A 145 -7.70 3.45 3.62
CA ASP A 145 -7.35 3.43 5.03
C ASP A 145 -6.85 2.04 5.44
N TYR A 146 -5.54 1.80 5.26
CA TYR A 146 -4.91 0.54 5.65
C TYR A 146 -5.19 0.14 7.11
N ARG A 147 -5.31 1.12 8.03
CA ARG A 147 -5.65 0.83 9.43
C ARG A 147 -7.00 0.15 9.53
N TRP A 148 -8.01 0.77 8.93
CA TRP A 148 -9.37 0.27 8.93
C TRP A 148 -9.43 -1.11 8.28
N ILE A 149 -8.75 -1.30 7.14
CA ILE A 149 -8.74 -2.60 6.43
C ILE A 149 -8.13 -3.70 7.29
N ILE A 150 -7.04 -3.41 8.00
CA ILE A 150 -6.39 -4.37 8.92
C ILE A 150 -7.29 -4.65 10.14
N GLU A 151 -7.88 -3.62 10.74
CA GLU A 151 -8.73 -3.76 11.93
C GLU A 151 -10.03 -4.50 11.64
N GLN A 152 -10.64 -4.30 10.47
CA GLN A 152 -11.77 -5.13 10.03
C GLN A 152 -11.31 -6.52 9.62
N GLY A 153 -10.18 -6.59 8.90
CA GLY A 153 -9.57 -7.81 8.40
C GLY A 153 -9.17 -8.79 9.51
N ARG A 154 -8.69 -8.30 10.65
CA ARG A 154 -8.24 -9.18 11.76
C ARG A 154 -9.36 -10.09 12.25
N TRP A 155 -10.59 -9.59 12.31
CA TRP A 155 -11.73 -10.42 12.71
C TRP A 155 -12.03 -11.49 11.67
N ASN A 156 -11.86 -11.17 10.39
CA ASN A 156 -12.18 -12.05 9.28
C ASN A 156 -11.18 -13.20 9.14
N VAL A 157 -9.91 -12.95 9.49
CA VAL A 157 -8.83 -13.93 9.39
C VAL A 157 -8.47 -14.57 10.72
N ARG A 158 -9.25 -14.32 11.79
CA ARG A 158 -8.96 -14.80 13.15
C ARG A 158 -8.80 -16.31 13.23
N ASN A 159 -9.65 -17.07 12.53
CA ASN A 159 -9.55 -18.52 12.52
C ASN A 159 -8.24 -18.96 11.86
N VAL A 160 -7.91 -18.41 10.68
CA VAL A 160 -6.64 -18.71 9.98
C VAL A 160 -5.43 -18.38 10.85
N ALA A 161 -5.47 -17.22 11.51
CA ALA A 161 -4.44 -16.79 12.45
C ALA A 161 -4.26 -17.79 13.62
N ARG A 162 -5.36 -18.28 14.20
CA ARG A 162 -5.30 -19.30 15.27
C ARG A 162 -4.69 -20.60 14.75
N GLU A 163 -5.12 -21.05 13.59
CA GLU A 163 -4.61 -22.25 12.93
C GLU A 163 -3.10 -22.16 12.64
N LEU A 164 -2.62 -21.03 12.13
CA LEU A 164 -1.18 -20.80 11.94
C LEU A 164 -0.41 -20.82 13.27
N ALA A 165 -0.98 -20.26 14.34
CA ALA A 165 -0.36 -20.29 15.66
C ALA A 165 -0.33 -21.71 16.25
N GLU A 166 -1.37 -22.52 16.03
CA GLU A 166 -1.43 -23.93 16.41
C GLU A 166 -0.39 -24.76 15.67
N ALA A 167 -0.35 -24.62 14.34
CA ALA A 167 0.66 -25.28 13.51
C ALA A 167 2.07 -24.89 13.93
N PHE A 168 2.32 -23.60 14.21
CA PHE A 168 3.60 -23.13 14.69
C PHE A 168 4.02 -23.81 16.00
N ARG A 169 3.11 -23.94 16.98
CA ARG A 169 3.41 -24.63 18.25
C ARG A 169 3.87 -26.06 18.02
N ASN A 170 3.26 -26.74 17.05
CA ASN A 170 3.53 -28.13 16.72
C ASN A 170 4.86 -28.35 15.97
N THR A 171 5.43 -27.31 15.35
CA THR A 171 6.76 -27.42 14.71
C THR A 171 7.92 -27.62 15.69
N GLY A 172 7.71 -27.38 16.98
CA GLY A 172 8.79 -27.34 17.97
C GLY A 172 9.61 -26.03 17.97
N LEU A 173 9.42 -25.16 16.97
CA LEU A 173 10.05 -23.84 16.90
C LEU A 173 9.47 -22.89 17.95
N ARG A 174 10.26 -21.92 18.39
CA ARG A 174 9.90 -21.02 19.50
C ARG A 174 10.20 -19.55 19.22
N SER A 175 10.97 -19.22 18.17
CA SER A 175 11.37 -17.84 17.95
C SER A 175 10.29 -17.03 17.22
N GLN A 176 10.20 -15.75 17.57
CA GLN A 176 9.33 -14.81 16.86
C GLN A 176 9.65 -14.74 15.37
N ARG A 177 10.94 -14.86 14.99
CA ARG A 177 11.34 -14.89 13.58
C ARG A 177 10.81 -16.13 12.86
N ASP A 178 10.78 -17.28 13.52
CA ASP A 178 10.21 -18.50 12.94
C ASP A 178 8.71 -18.38 12.72
N PHE A 179 8.00 -17.74 13.65
CA PHE A 179 6.57 -17.48 13.48
C PHE A 179 6.30 -16.48 12.35
N LEU A 180 7.11 -15.42 12.24
CA LEU A 180 7.06 -14.51 11.10
C LEU A 180 7.31 -15.26 9.79
N ARG A 181 8.26 -16.20 9.77
CA ARG A 181 8.61 -16.99 8.60
C ARG A 181 7.45 -17.89 8.18
N LEU A 182 6.82 -18.57 9.13
CA LEU A 182 5.63 -19.38 8.89
C LEU A 182 4.49 -18.53 8.32
N THR A 183 4.22 -17.37 8.94
CA THR A 183 3.15 -16.47 8.50
C THR A 183 3.44 -15.85 7.14
N SER A 184 4.68 -15.44 6.86
CA SER A 184 5.05 -14.84 5.56
C SER A 184 4.97 -15.89 4.46
N SER A 185 5.49 -17.10 4.70
CA SER A 185 5.40 -18.20 3.73
C SER A 185 3.95 -18.59 3.41
N PHE A 186 3.05 -18.56 4.40
CA PHE A 186 1.61 -18.75 4.15
C PHE A 186 1.08 -17.71 3.15
N VAL A 187 1.38 -16.43 3.36
CA VAL A 187 0.92 -15.35 2.47
C VAL A 187 1.60 -15.40 1.10
N GLN A 188 2.90 -15.67 1.04
CA GLN A 188 3.68 -15.76 -0.21
C GLN A 188 3.21 -16.90 -1.11
N SER A 189 2.62 -17.96 -0.53
CA SER A 189 2.09 -19.09 -1.30
C SER A 189 0.73 -18.84 -1.96
N ILE A 190 0.07 -17.73 -1.63
CA ILE A 190 -1.15 -17.29 -2.31
C ILE A 190 -0.77 -16.72 -3.69
N GLU A 191 -1.57 -16.94 -4.72
CA GLU A 191 -1.23 -16.50 -6.08
C GLU A 191 -1.13 -14.97 -6.19
N TYR A 192 -0.23 -14.47 -7.03
CA TYR A 192 -0.15 -13.04 -7.32
C TYR A 192 -1.10 -12.68 -8.46
N SER A 193 -2.03 -11.76 -8.21
CA SER A 193 -2.88 -11.19 -9.26
C SER A 193 -3.36 -9.80 -8.84
N ILE A 194 -3.54 -8.92 -9.83
CA ILE A 194 -3.91 -7.52 -9.64
C ILE A 194 -5.45 -7.44 -9.61
N PRO A 195 -6.06 -6.96 -8.51
CA PRO A 195 -7.51 -6.74 -8.47
C PRO A 195 -7.92 -5.55 -9.34
N GLU A 196 -9.13 -5.61 -9.89
CA GLU A 196 -9.74 -4.46 -10.55
C GLU A 196 -9.90 -3.30 -9.56
N ALA A 197 -9.74 -2.07 -10.06
CA ALA A 197 -9.89 -0.85 -9.28
C ALA A 197 -11.34 -0.63 -8.80
N VAL A 198 -12.28 -1.17 -9.57
CA VAL A 198 -13.71 -0.96 -9.44
C VAL A 198 -14.38 -2.32 -9.33
N ARG A 199 -15.33 -2.42 -8.41
CA ARG A 199 -16.20 -3.58 -8.23
C ARG A 199 -17.65 -3.15 -8.43
N HIS A 200 -18.44 -4.00 -9.05
CA HIS A 200 -19.90 -3.83 -9.10
C HIS A 200 -20.57 -4.57 -7.94
N THR A 201 -21.45 -3.88 -7.23
CA THR A 201 -22.29 -4.50 -6.20
C THR A 201 -23.42 -5.32 -6.83
N SER A 202 -24.16 -6.09 -6.02
CA SER A 202 -25.35 -6.82 -6.50
C SER A 202 -26.47 -5.90 -7.04
N THR A 203 -26.45 -4.61 -6.68
CA THR A 203 -27.38 -3.59 -7.21
C THR A 203 -26.85 -2.91 -8.48
N GLY A 204 -25.65 -3.28 -8.96
CA GLY A 204 -25.01 -2.70 -10.14
C GLY A 204 -24.20 -1.42 -9.87
N GLU A 205 -24.14 -0.96 -8.62
CA GLU A 205 -23.36 0.24 -8.26
C GLU A 205 -21.86 -0.01 -8.42
N ALA A 206 -21.16 0.91 -9.11
CA ALA A 206 -19.72 0.91 -9.24
C ALA A 206 -19.06 1.47 -7.97
N VAL A 207 -18.23 0.66 -7.32
CA VAL A 207 -17.50 0.99 -6.10
C VAL A 207 -16.01 0.92 -6.38
N ASN A 208 -15.32 2.05 -6.23
CA ASN A 208 -13.87 2.12 -6.33
C ASN A 208 -13.24 1.53 -5.05
N THR A 209 -12.57 0.39 -5.21
CA THR A 209 -11.84 -0.34 -4.16
C THR A 209 -10.36 -0.02 -4.19
N PHE A 210 -9.95 0.92 -5.06
CA PHE A 210 -8.57 1.33 -5.25
C PHE A 210 -7.66 0.17 -5.66
N GLY A 211 -8.18 -0.90 -6.26
CA GLY A 211 -7.37 -2.06 -6.61
C GLY A 211 -6.83 -2.75 -5.36
N ILE A 212 -7.63 -2.85 -4.30
CA ILE A 212 -7.30 -3.61 -3.10
C ILE A 212 -8.33 -4.71 -2.89
N ALA A 213 -7.85 -5.94 -2.74
CA ALA A 213 -8.61 -7.02 -2.14
C ALA A 213 -8.38 -7.01 -0.63
N THR A 214 -9.46 -6.96 0.16
CA THR A 214 -9.36 -7.02 1.63
C THR A 214 -8.83 -8.40 2.08
N PRO A 215 -8.32 -8.55 3.32
CA PRO A 215 -7.72 -9.81 3.77
C PRO A 215 -8.60 -11.06 3.57
N ILE A 216 -9.92 -10.95 3.75
CA ILE A 216 -10.83 -12.09 3.51
C ILE A 216 -11.10 -12.33 2.03
N GLU A 217 -11.07 -11.29 1.20
CA GLU A 217 -11.17 -11.41 -0.26
C GLU A 217 -9.93 -12.09 -0.83
N VAL A 218 -8.72 -11.77 -0.34
CA VAL A 218 -7.48 -12.46 -0.75
C VAL A 218 -7.60 -13.98 -0.51
N LEU A 219 -8.09 -14.37 0.67
CA LEU A 219 -8.32 -15.78 0.98
C LEU A 219 -9.41 -16.34 0.05
N ARG A 220 -10.58 -15.71 -0.06
CA ARG A 220 -11.67 -16.18 -0.92
C ARG A 220 -11.25 -16.35 -2.39
N ASN A 221 -10.52 -15.36 -2.91
CA ASN A 221 -10.11 -15.27 -4.31
C ASN A 221 -8.93 -16.18 -4.61
N LYS A 222 -8.16 -16.57 -3.59
CA LYS A 222 -6.94 -17.39 -3.69
C LYS A 222 -5.77 -16.64 -4.34
N TRP A 223 -5.91 -15.33 -4.50
CA TRP A 223 -4.92 -14.44 -5.10
C TRP A 223 -4.97 -13.05 -4.47
N GLY A 224 -3.87 -12.30 -4.62
CA GLY A 224 -3.75 -10.90 -4.24
C GLY A 224 -2.46 -10.27 -4.75
N ASP A 225 -2.46 -8.96 -4.91
CA ASP A 225 -1.29 -8.16 -5.29
C ASP A 225 -0.39 -7.84 -4.07
N CYS A 226 0.63 -6.99 -4.25
CA CYS A 226 1.55 -6.59 -3.20
C CYS A 226 0.85 -5.89 -2.02
N ASP A 227 -0.12 -5.01 -2.30
CA ASP A 227 -0.91 -4.30 -1.31
C ASP A 227 -1.80 -5.26 -0.51
N SER A 228 -2.57 -6.09 -1.20
CA SER A 228 -3.57 -6.99 -0.61
C SER A 228 -2.90 -8.10 0.21
N LYS A 229 -1.79 -8.67 -0.28
CA LYS A 229 -1.00 -9.66 0.47
C LYS A 229 -0.37 -9.05 1.73
N SER A 230 0.11 -7.81 1.66
CA SER A 230 0.66 -7.11 2.81
C SER A 230 -0.39 -6.78 3.87
N LEU A 231 -1.60 -6.41 3.44
CA LEU A 231 -2.75 -6.22 4.31
C LEU A 231 -3.17 -7.53 5.00
N LEU A 232 -3.20 -8.64 4.26
CA LEU A 232 -3.47 -9.97 4.83
C LEU A 232 -2.42 -10.34 5.88
N PHE A 233 -1.13 -10.20 5.57
CA PHE A 233 -0.05 -10.48 6.50
C PHE A 233 -0.15 -9.66 7.79
N ALA A 234 -0.40 -8.35 7.67
CA ALA A 234 -0.58 -7.49 8.83
C ALA A 234 -1.80 -7.89 9.68
N ALA A 235 -2.94 -8.22 9.05
CA ALA A 235 -4.15 -8.68 9.74
C ALA A 235 -3.95 -10.02 10.47
N LEU A 236 -3.19 -10.95 9.90
CA LEU A 236 -2.82 -12.21 10.57
C LEU A 236 -1.92 -11.95 11.79
N LEU A 237 -0.91 -11.10 11.65
CA LEU A 237 0.01 -10.77 12.75
C LEU A 237 -0.69 -10.02 13.88
N ARG A 238 -1.68 -9.18 13.60
CA ARG A 238 -2.49 -8.48 14.62
C ARG A 238 -3.31 -9.45 15.50
N ASN A 239 -3.63 -10.64 15.03
CA ASN A 239 -4.32 -11.66 15.83
C ASN A 239 -3.37 -12.48 16.72
N THR A 240 -2.14 -12.68 16.28
CA THR A 240 -1.23 -13.71 16.82
C THR A 240 -0.03 -13.13 17.55
N SER A 241 0.29 -11.87 17.31
CA SER A 241 1.46 -11.20 17.87
C SER A 241 1.20 -9.73 18.14
N ARG A 242 2.00 -9.12 19.01
CA ARG A 242 2.04 -7.66 19.18
C ARG A 242 3.04 -6.99 18.22
N GLN A 243 3.35 -7.63 17.10
CA GLN A 243 4.37 -7.10 16.20
C GLN A 243 3.92 -5.83 15.53
N ARG A 244 4.82 -4.83 15.58
CA ARG A 244 4.63 -3.60 14.81
C ARG A 244 5.04 -3.87 13.37
N VAL A 245 4.09 -3.69 12.47
CA VAL A 245 4.24 -3.78 11.03
C VAL A 245 4.14 -2.37 10.48
N VAL A 246 5.02 -2.03 9.54
CA VAL A 246 4.94 -0.81 8.72
C VAL A 246 4.93 -1.22 7.26
N PHE A 247 4.33 -0.40 6.40
CA PHE A 247 4.38 -0.58 4.97
C PHE A 247 5.46 0.32 4.37
N LEU A 248 6.23 -0.22 3.44
CA LEU A 248 7.19 0.52 2.64
C LEU A 248 6.64 0.57 1.22
N ILE A 249 6.35 1.78 0.75
CA ILE A 249 5.72 2.02 -0.54
C ILE A 249 6.72 2.79 -1.41
N GLY A 250 7.11 2.24 -2.55
CA GLY A 250 8.04 2.89 -3.46
C GLY A 250 8.22 2.12 -4.76
N ASN A 251 8.48 2.83 -5.86
CA ASN A 251 8.61 2.26 -7.20
C ASN A 251 7.45 1.31 -7.58
N ASP A 252 6.22 1.75 -7.36
CA ASP A 252 5.00 0.99 -7.67
C ASP A 252 4.89 -0.38 -6.97
N HIS A 253 5.62 -0.57 -5.87
CA HIS A 253 5.62 -1.80 -5.10
C HIS A 253 5.44 -1.53 -3.60
N LEU A 254 4.74 -2.45 -2.93
CA LEU A 254 4.52 -2.41 -1.49
C LEU A 254 5.07 -3.68 -0.84
N PHE A 255 5.91 -3.50 0.17
CA PHE A 255 6.43 -4.58 1.00
C PHE A 255 6.41 -4.16 2.46
N VAL A 256 6.63 -5.10 3.38
CA VAL A 256 6.41 -4.86 4.81
C VAL A 256 7.72 -4.78 5.58
N GLY A 257 7.74 -3.94 6.60
CA GLY A 257 8.77 -3.89 7.63
C GLY A 257 8.20 -4.39 8.95
N VAL A 258 8.85 -5.35 9.59
CA VAL A 258 8.45 -5.86 10.91
C VAL A 258 9.49 -5.49 11.95
N ARG A 259 9.06 -4.90 13.07
CA ARG A 259 9.97 -4.55 14.16
C ARG A 259 10.76 -5.78 14.63
N GLY A 260 12.08 -5.65 14.69
CA GLY A 260 12.95 -6.74 15.14
C GLY A 260 14.42 -6.36 15.16
N VAL A 261 15.25 -7.29 15.62
CA VAL A 261 16.71 -7.16 15.59
C VAL A 261 17.22 -7.80 14.28
N PRO A 262 17.78 -7.02 13.34
CA PRO A 262 18.31 -7.57 12.10
C PRO A 262 19.46 -8.56 12.37
N ARG A 263 19.48 -9.67 11.63
CA ARG A 263 20.62 -10.60 11.57
C ARG A 263 21.62 -10.15 10.51
N ARG A 264 22.83 -10.72 10.54
CA ARG A 264 23.83 -10.45 9.50
C ARG A 264 23.24 -10.76 8.12
N GLY A 265 23.24 -9.74 7.26
CA GLY A 265 22.73 -9.84 5.89
C GLY A 265 21.25 -9.48 5.72
N ASP A 266 20.48 -9.28 6.80
CA ASP A 266 19.10 -8.83 6.66
C ASP A 266 19.04 -7.42 6.04
N HIS A 267 18.14 -7.24 5.08
CA HIS A 267 17.66 -5.94 4.62
C HIS A 267 16.70 -5.39 5.67
N TYR A 268 16.97 -4.17 6.14
CA TYR A 268 16.19 -3.49 7.16
C TYR A 268 16.20 -1.98 6.92
N VAL A 269 15.21 -1.29 7.49
CA VAL A 269 15.21 0.18 7.61
C VAL A 269 15.17 0.57 9.08
N GLU A 270 15.62 1.78 9.39
CA GLU A 270 15.50 2.38 10.72
C GLU A 270 14.64 3.65 10.65
N ARG A 271 13.67 3.77 11.56
CA ARG A 271 12.83 4.97 11.71
C ARG A 271 12.70 5.29 13.18
N SER A 272 13.09 6.50 13.57
CA SER A 272 13.01 6.98 14.96
C SER A 272 13.67 6.01 15.96
N GLY A 273 14.85 5.47 15.62
CA GLY A 273 15.59 4.50 16.44
C GLY A 273 14.98 3.09 16.50
N VAL A 274 13.90 2.81 15.76
CA VAL A 274 13.29 1.49 15.66
C VAL A 274 13.68 0.84 14.34
N ARG A 275 14.22 -0.38 14.40
CA ARG A 275 14.59 -1.17 13.23
C ARG A 275 13.46 -2.08 12.79
N TYR A 276 13.24 -2.12 11.48
CA TYR A 276 12.23 -2.92 10.81
C TYR A 276 12.89 -3.82 9.78
N ILE A 277 12.82 -5.13 9.99
CA ILE A 277 13.32 -6.13 9.05
C ILE A 277 12.33 -6.22 7.89
N LEU A 278 12.83 -6.14 6.66
CA LEU A 278 12.01 -6.09 5.46
C LEU A 278 11.60 -7.51 5.04
N ILE A 279 10.35 -7.66 4.62
CA ILE A 279 9.79 -8.91 4.13
C ILE A 279 9.04 -8.62 2.83
N GLU A 280 9.48 -9.26 1.76
CA GLU A 280 8.76 -9.30 0.48
C GLU A 280 7.69 -10.38 0.54
N LEU A 281 6.45 -10.09 0.13
CA LEU A 281 5.31 -10.98 0.29
C LEU A 281 4.73 -11.49 -1.03
N THR A 282 5.17 -10.96 -2.19
CA THR A 282 4.62 -11.39 -3.47
C THR A 282 5.13 -12.75 -3.94
N ASP A 283 6.30 -13.17 -3.46
CA ASP A 283 6.93 -14.47 -3.76
C ASP A 283 7.72 -14.99 -2.53
N ARG A 284 8.25 -16.22 -2.58
CA ARG A 284 8.93 -16.97 -1.52
C ARG A 284 10.30 -16.41 -1.10
N TRP A 285 10.39 -15.12 -0.89
CA TRP A 285 11.59 -14.45 -0.40
C TRP A 285 11.81 -14.71 1.10
N PRO A 286 13.04 -15.05 1.53
CA PRO A 286 13.35 -15.18 2.94
C PRO A 286 13.18 -13.86 3.70
N ILE A 287 12.87 -13.93 4.99
CA ILE A 287 12.83 -12.75 5.87
C ILE A 287 14.18 -12.02 5.81
N GLY A 288 14.14 -10.70 5.61
CA GLY A 288 15.32 -9.87 5.49
C GLY A 288 15.93 -9.91 4.09
N ARG A 289 15.23 -10.43 3.08
CA ARG A 289 15.68 -10.39 1.69
C ARG A 289 14.62 -9.72 0.83
N LEU A 290 15.09 -8.87 -0.06
CA LEU A 290 14.31 -8.19 -1.09
C LEU A 290 15.05 -8.38 -2.42
N PRO A 291 14.33 -8.30 -3.56
CA PRO A 291 14.96 -8.13 -4.86
C PRO A 291 15.98 -6.98 -4.89
N ASP A 292 17.04 -7.14 -5.69
CA ASP A 292 18.16 -6.19 -5.72
C ASP A 292 17.77 -4.78 -6.18
N ASP A 293 16.82 -4.66 -7.11
CA ASP A 293 16.26 -3.38 -7.54
C ASP A 293 15.47 -2.70 -6.43
N LEU A 294 14.65 -3.46 -5.70
CA LEU A 294 13.90 -2.97 -4.55
C LEU A 294 14.84 -2.53 -3.42
N TRP A 295 15.85 -3.33 -3.08
CA TRP A 295 16.83 -2.98 -2.06
C TRP A 295 17.67 -1.76 -2.46
N ARG A 296 18.07 -1.64 -3.73
CA ARG A 296 18.74 -0.42 -4.23
C ARG A 296 17.86 0.81 -4.14
N ALA A 297 16.55 0.68 -4.36
CA ALA A 297 15.61 1.78 -4.19
C ALA A 297 15.50 2.23 -2.72
N VAL A 298 15.45 1.26 -1.79
CA VAL A 298 15.52 1.52 -0.35
C VAL A 298 16.81 2.26 0.02
N GLY A 299 17.97 1.79 -0.47
CA GLY A 299 19.26 2.46 -0.23
C GLY A 299 19.35 3.89 -0.78
N ARG A 300 18.46 4.27 -1.72
CA ARG A 300 18.34 5.63 -2.26
C ARG A 300 17.22 6.45 -1.62
N ASN A 301 16.62 5.97 -0.52
CA ASN A 301 15.47 6.59 0.14
C ASN A 301 14.27 6.84 -0.80
N ARG A 302 14.08 5.99 -1.81
CA ARG A 302 12.96 6.08 -2.76
C ARG A 302 11.75 5.30 -2.28
N TYR A 303 11.33 5.55 -1.04
CA TYR A 303 10.18 4.88 -0.42
C TYR A 303 9.55 5.76 0.66
N GLN A 304 8.29 5.50 0.96
CA GLN A 304 7.56 6.05 2.09
C GLN A 304 7.31 4.96 3.12
N ILE A 305 7.51 5.27 4.41
CA ILE A 305 7.08 4.40 5.51
C ILE A 305 5.69 4.85 5.96
N VAL A 306 4.71 3.98 5.79
CA VAL A 306 3.34 4.16 6.30
C VAL A 306 3.16 3.28 7.54
N ASP A 307 2.59 3.85 8.60
CA ASP A 307 2.22 3.12 9.81
C ASP A 307 0.71 2.85 9.76
N PRO A 308 0.29 1.62 9.42
CA PRO A 308 -1.11 1.28 9.27
C PRO A 308 -1.77 1.01 10.65
#